data_AF-A0A3N5RW17-F1
#
_entry.id   AF-A0A3N5RW17-F1
#
_cell.length_a   1.000
_cell.length_b   1.000
_cell.length_c   1.000
_cell.angle_alpha   90.00
_cell.angle_beta   90.00
_cell.angle_gamma   90.00
#
_symmetry.space_group_name_H-M   'P 1'
#
loop_
_entity.id
_entity.type
_entity.pdbx_description
1 polymer ?
#
loop_
_entity_poly.entity_id
_entity_poly.type
_entity_poly.pdbx_seq_one_letter_code
_entity_poly.pdbx_strand_id
1 'polypeptide(L)'
;MNKEYRAQFRCSAGCGETYPLDEVVYRCRKCGELLEVHHDIEALRTRSAAEWKTLFDSRVGTTRWPYGSGVWGKKEFVCPGIDSDNIVSMYEGNTNLFWAKRFGEMLGMKDLWVKMCGNSHTGSFKDLGMTVL
;
A
#
# COMPACT_ATOMS: atom_id res chain seq x y z
N MET A 1 -9.11 -9.48 15.74
CA MET A 1 -8.90 -9.77 14.30
C MET A 1 -10.16 -9.42 13.52
N ASN A 2 -10.10 -8.36 12.71
CA ASN A 2 -11.18 -8.03 11.78
C ASN A 2 -11.10 -9.07 10.65
N LYS A 3 -11.91 -10.15 10.74
CA LYS A 3 -11.82 -11.36 9.91
C LYS A 3 -12.25 -11.15 8.44
N GLU A 4 -12.52 -9.92 8.05
CA GLU A 4 -13.24 -9.58 6.81
C GLU A 4 -12.35 -9.52 5.58
N TYR A 5 -11.08 -9.10 5.71
CA TYR A 5 -10.16 -8.97 4.57
C TYR A 5 -8.92 -9.82 4.76
N ARG A 6 -8.41 -10.40 3.66
CA ARG A 6 -7.25 -11.31 3.67
C ARG A 6 -6.36 -11.07 2.47
N ALA A 7 -5.09 -11.39 2.63
CA ALA A 7 -4.11 -11.45 1.56
C ALA A 7 -3.11 -12.59 1.83
N GLN A 8 -2.49 -13.08 0.76
CA GLN A 8 -1.55 -14.21 0.79
C GLN A 8 -0.56 -14.08 -0.38
N PHE A 9 0.62 -14.65 -0.24
CA PHE A 9 1.51 -14.85 -1.39
C PHE A 9 0.93 -15.92 -2.32
N ARG A 10 1.01 -15.70 -3.63
CA ARG A 10 0.78 -16.74 -4.65
C ARG A 10 1.90 -16.74 -5.67
N CYS A 11 2.16 -17.90 -6.25
CA CYS A 11 3.11 -18.02 -7.36
C CYS A 11 2.65 -17.20 -8.57
N SER A 12 3.53 -16.32 -9.08
CA SER A 12 3.26 -15.49 -10.26
C SER A 12 3.00 -16.31 -11.52
N ALA A 13 3.66 -17.46 -11.67
CA ALA A 13 3.43 -18.39 -12.78
C ALA A 13 2.15 -19.24 -12.66
N GLY A 14 1.33 -19.06 -11.61
CA GLY A 14 0.03 -19.73 -11.49
C GLY A 14 0.09 -21.23 -11.17
N CYS A 15 1.17 -21.72 -10.55
CA CYS A 15 1.34 -23.15 -10.27
C CYS A 15 0.44 -23.71 -9.13
N GLY A 16 -0.38 -22.85 -8.52
CA GLY A 16 -1.36 -23.18 -7.48
C GLY A 16 -0.86 -23.04 -6.04
N GLU A 17 0.44 -22.82 -5.82
CA GLU A 17 0.99 -22.63 -4.48
C GLU A 17 0.62 -21.27 -3.87
N THR A 18 0.31 -21.29 -2.57
CA THR A 18 -0.02 -20.10 -1.78
C THR A 18 0.64 -20.15 -0.42
N TYR A 19 1.06 -19.01 0.11
CA TYR A 19 1.70 -18.89 1.43
C TYR A 19 1.09 -17.72 2.21
N PRO A 20 0.96 -17.81 3.54
CA PRO A 20 0.54 -16.68 4.36
C PRO A 20 1.60 -15.57 4.35
N LEU A 21 1.18 -14.32 4.60
CA LEU A 21 2.07 -13.15 4.51
C LEU A 21 3.12 -13.06 5.62
N ASP A 22 2.94 -13.79 6.72
CA ASP A 22 3.89 -13.88 7.83
C ASP A 22 4.93 -15.00 7.64
N GLU A 23 4.91 -15.68 6.51
CA GLU A 23 5.91 -16.68 6.15
C GLU A 23 7.09 -16.06 5.40
N VAL A 24 8.31 -16.36 5.85
CA VAL A 24 9.55 -15.95 5.15
C VAL A 24 9.77 -16.88 3.96
N VAL A 25 9.26 -16.46 2.79
CA VAL A 25 9.39 -17.18 1.53
C VAL A 25 9.66 -16.22 0.37
N TYR A 26 10.76 -16.43 -0.35
CA TYR A 26 11.20 -15.54 -1.43
C TYR A 26 10.87 -16.07 -2.83
N ARG A 27 10.67 -17.38 -2.95
CA ARG A 27 10.39 -18.09 -4.21
C ARG A 27 9.40 -19.18 -3.95
N CYS A 28 8.56 -19.45 -4.96
CA CYS A 28 7.64 -20.56 -4.93
C CYS A 28 8.39 -21.89 -4.71
N ARG A 29 8.03 -22.64 -3.67
CA ARG A 29 8.70 -23.91 -3.33
C ARG A 29 8.53 -24.98 -4.40
N LYS A 30 7.45 -24.89 -5.20
CA LYS A 30 7.13 -25.85 -6.26
C LYS A 30 7.88 -25.63 -7.58
N CYS A 31 8.03 -24.39 -8.04
CA CYS A 31 8.59 -24.08 -9.37
C CYS A 31 9.73 -23.06 -9.38
N GLY A 32 10.09 -22.46 -8.23
CA GLY A 32 11.18 -21.50 -8.11
C GLY A 32 10.88 -20.07 -8.58
N GLU A 33 9.67 -19.83 -9.12
CA GLU A 33 9.23 -18.52 -9.60
C GLU A 33 8.95 -17.52 -8.46
N LEU A 34 8.79 -16.25 -8.83
CA LEU A 34 8.49 -15.18 -7.89
C LEU A 34 7.08 -15.33 -7.27
N LEU A 35 6.90 -14.66 -6.13
CA LEU A 35 5.65 -14.59 -5.41
C LEU A 35 5.05 -13.19 -5.52
N GLU A 36 3.73 -13.13 -5.63
CA GLU A 36 2.96 -11.89 -5.63
C GLU A 36 1.99 -11.89 -4.45
N VAL A 37 1.70 -10.71 -3.90
CA VAL A 37 0.66 -10.56 -2.88
C VAL A 37 -0.70 -10.52 -3.56
N HIS A 38 -1.57 -11.47 -3.23
CA HIS A 38 -2.96 -11.51 -3.70
C HIS A 38 -3.92 -11.24 -2.56
N HIS A 39 -4.73 -10.21 -2.70
CA HIS A 39 -5.85 -9.92 -1.83
C HIS A 39 -7.09 -10.74 -2.21
N ASP A 40 -7.95 -11.02 -1.22
CA ASP A 40 -9.31 -11.51 -1.47
C ASP A 40 -10.17 -10.38 -2.05
N ILE A 41 -10.21 -10.32 -3.38
CA ILE A 41 -10.95 -9.29 -4.12
C ILE A 41 -12.45 -9.37 -3.88
N GLU A 42 -13.01 -10.57 -3.70
CA GLU A 42 -14.45 -10.72 -3.44
C GLU A 42 -14.81 -10.15 -2.07
N ALA A 43 -13.96 -10.37 -1.07
CA ALA A 43 -14.11 -9.71 0.22
C ALA A 43 -14.01 -8.18 0.10
N LEU A 44 -13.04 -7.64 -0.64
CA LEU A 44 -12.92 -6.18 -0.82
C LEU A 44 -14.12 -5.56 -1.55
N ARG A 45 -14.78 -6.31 -2.45
CA ARG A 45 -15.97 -5.89 -3.19
C ARG A 45 -17.23 -5.78 -2.34
N THR A 46 -17.26 -6.35 -1.13
CA THR A 46 -18.42 -6.20 -0.23
C THR A 46 -18.62 -4.76 0.21
N ARG A 47 -17.56 -3.94 0.17
CA ARG A 47 -17.62 -2.50 0.37
C ARG A 47 -17.58 -1.76 -0.96
N SER A 48 -18.52 -0.84 -1.16
CA SER A 48 -18.62 -0.05 -2.39
C SER A 48 -17.46 0.93 -2.56
N ALA A 49 -17.24 1.37 -3.79
CA ALA A 49 -16.20 2.37 -4.09
C ALA A 49 -16.41 3.69 -3.34
N ALA A 50 -17.67 4.12 -3.13
CA ALA A 50 -17.98 5.34 -2.39
C ALA A 50 -17.64 5.22 -0.90
N GLU A 51 -17.91 4.05 -0.31
CA GLU A 51 -17.54 3.76 1.08
C GLU A 51 -16.03 3.66 1.26
N TRP A 52 -15.31 3.06 0.30
CA TRP A 52 -13.84 3.05 0.32
C TRP A 52 -13.24 4.45 0.25
N LYS A 53 -13.74 5.31 -0.64
CA LYS A 53 -13.31 6.71 -0.73
C LYS A 53 -13.55 7.43 0.60
N THR A 54 -14.77 7.33 1.13
CA THR A 54 -15.14 7.94 2.41
C THR A 54 -14.23 7.46 3.55
N LEU A 55 -13.95 6.15 3.63
CA LEU A 55 -13.07 5.58 4.64
C LEU A 55 -11.64 6.11 4.53
N PHE A 56 -11.08 6.13 3.32
CA PHE A 56 -9.70 6.59 3.11
C PHE A 56 -9.56 8.10 3.31
N ASP A 57 -10.56 8.88 2.90
CA ASP A 57 -10.59 10.33 3.10
C ASP A 57 -10.73 10.68 4.58
N SER A 58 -11.53 9.92 5.35
CA SER A 58 -11.68 10.13 6.80
C SER A 58 -10.37 9.98 7.60
N ARG A 59 -9.36 9.36 7.00
CA ARG A 59 -8.03 9.13 7.60
C ARG A 59 -7.00 10.17 7.16
N VAL A 60 -7.30 11.00 6.16
CA VAL A 60 -6.35 12.01 5.66
C VAL A 60 -6.06 13.03 6.77
N GLY A 61 -4.78 13.26 7.05
CA GLY A 61 -4.33 14.25 8.05
C GLY A 61 -4.56 13.86 9.51
N THR A 62 -5.04 12.65 9.80
CA THR A 62 -5.19 12.17 11.17
C THR A 62 -3.84 11.86 11.81
N THR A 63 -3.77 11.94 13.14
CA THR A 63 -2.64 11.43 13.94
C THR A 63 -2.96 10.11 14.64
N ARG A 64 -4.16 9.55 14.41
CA ARG A 64 -4.60 8.29 15.02
C ARG A 64 -3.75 7.12 14.50
N TRP A 65 -3.17 6.35 15.42
CA TRP A 65 -2.41 5.14 15.08
C TRP A 65 -3.31 4.03 14.50
N PRO A 66 -2.88 3.29 13.45
CA PRO A 66 -1.71 3.52 12.58
C PRO A 66 -2.03 4.43 11.36
N TYR A 67 -3.26 4.94 11.27
CA TYR A 67 -3.84 5.57 10.08
C TYR A 67 -3.25 6.92 9.68
N GLY A 68 -2.39 7.52 10.51
CA GLY A 68 -1.61 8.70 10.13
C GLY A 68 -0.60 8.44 9.00
N SER A 69 -0.14 7.19 8.84
CA SER A 69 0.67 6.79 7.68
C SER A 69 -0.15 6.77 6.39
N GLY A 70 0.42 7.25 5.30
CA GLY A 70 -0.17 7.15 3.97
C GLY A 70 -0.31 5.71 3.48
N VAL A 71 0.54 4.79 3.99
CA VAL A 71 0.46 3.34 3.74
C VAL A 71 -0.61 2.73 4.63
N TRP A 72 -0.49 2.87 5.95
CA TRP A 72 -1.40 2.23 6.90
C TRP A 72 -2.78 2.86 6.99
N GLY A 73 -2.96 4.09 6.47
CA GLY A 73 -4.26 4.66 6.18
C GLY A 73 -5.09 3.81 5.20
N LYS A 74 -4.45 2.88 4.48
CA LYS A 74 -5.05 1.90 3.58
C LYS A 74 -4.76 0.46 4.04
N LYS A 75 -4.62 0.22 5.35
CA LYS A 75 -4.29 -1.08 5.97
C LYS A 75 -5.03 -2.26 5.33
N GLU A 76 -6.31 -2.11 5.03
CA GLU A 76 -7.16 -3.14 4.41
C GLU A 76 -6.65 -3.60 3.02
N PHE A 77 -6.03 -2.69 2.27
CA PHE A 77 -5.46 -2.92 0.93
C PHE A 77 -3.95 -3.22 0.97
N VAL A 78 -3.33 -3.24 2.15
CA VAL A 78 -1.88 -3.46 2.32
C VAL A 78 -1.62 -4.78 3.03
N CYS A 79 -1.96 -4.86 4.32
CA CYS A 79 -1.79 -6.06 5.13
C CYS A 79 -2.98 -6.17 6.10
N PRO A 80 -4.13 -6.68 5.64
CA PRO A 80 -5.38 -6.62 6.42
C PRO A 80 -5.34 -7.47 7.69
N GLY A 81 -4.51 -8.52 7.73
CA GLY A 81 -4.42 -9.45 8.85
C GLY A 81 -3.49 -9.02 9.99
N ILE A 82 -2.63 -8.01 9.79
CA ILE A 82 -1.66 -7.60 10.82
C ILE A 82 -2.35 -6.91 12.00
N ASP A 83 -1.91 -7.22 13.22
CA ASP A 83 -2.31 -6.45 14.39
C ASP A 83 -1.70 -5.04 14.32
N SER A 84 -2.46 -4.03 14.74
CA SER A 84 -1.93 -2.66 14.78
C SER A 84 -0.78 -2.50 15.77
N ASP A 85 -0.68 -3.38 16.77
CA ASP A 85 0.43 -3.40 17.74
C ASP A 85 1.75 -3.93 17.12
N ASN A 86 1.66 -4.64 16.00
CA ASN A 86 2.82 -5.16 15.26
C ASN A 86 3.25 -4.26 14.10
N ILE A 87 2.55 -3.12 13.88
CA ILE A 87 2.90 -2.18 12.82
C ILE A 87 4.13 -1.37 13.26
N VAL A 88 5.11 -1.24 12.37
CA VAL A 88 6.25 -0.34 12.54
C VAL A 88 6.10 0.77 11.50
N SER A 89 5.92 2.01 11.92
CA SER A 89 5.68 3.13 11.01
C SER A 89 6.21 4.44 11.60
N MET A 90 6.67 5.32 10.72
CA MET A 90 7.04 6.71 11.03
C MET A 90 6.04 7.72 10.44
N TYR A 91 4.81 7.26 10.14
CA TYR A 91 3.80 8.02 9.39
C TYR A 91 4.28 8.45 7.99
N GLU A 92 5.07 7.59 7.36
CA GLU A 92 5.49 7.71 5.97
C GLU A 92 4.33 7.78 4.98
N GLY A 93 4.61 8.20 3.75
CA GLY A 93 3.59 8.51 2.76
C GLY A 93 3.03 9.93 2.94
N ASN A 94 1.82 10.16 2.44
CA ASN A 94 1.20 11.50 2.36
C ASN A 94 2.11 12.56 1.72
N THR A 95 3.01 12.13 0.83
CA THR A 95 4.02 12.98 0.21
C THR A 95 3.40 14.01 -0.73
N ASN A 96 4.12 15.11 -0.94
CA ASN A 96 3.66 16.21 -1.77
C ASN A 96 3.31 15.75 -3.20
N LEU A 97 2.17 16.24 -3.71
CA LEU A 97 1.81 16.17 -5.13
C LEU A 97 2.00 17.58 -5.70
N PHE A 98 3.14 17.79 -6.35
CA PHE A 98 3.61 19.11 -6.75
C PHE A 98 3.12 19.47 -8.15
N TRP A 99 2.42 20.59 -8.30
CA TRP A 99 2.07 21.12 -9.62
C TRP A 99 3.29 21.81 -10.25
N ALA A 100 3.89 21.16 -11.24
CA ALA A 100 5.11 21.63 -11.90
C ALA A 100 4.80 22.67 -13.00
N LYS A 101 4.02 23.70 -12.66
CA LYS A 101 3.42 24.67 -13.59
C LYS A 101 4.40 25.20 -14.64
N ARG A 102 5.50 25.83 -14.20
CA ARG A 102 6.47 26.47 -15.11
C ARG A 102 7.16 25.48 -16.04
N PHE A 103 7.51 24.29 -15.53
CA PHE A 103 8.10 23.25 -16.34
C PHE A 103 7.08 22.65 -17.32
N GLY A 104 5.83 22.51 -16.89
CA GLY A 104 4.72 22.16 -17.76
C GLY A 104 4.56 23.15 -18.92
N GLU A 105 4.56 24.45 -18.65
CA GLU A 105 4.46 25.51 -19.67
C GLU A 105 5.58 25.41 -20.72
N MET A 106 6.82 25.12 -20.28
CA MET A 106 7.96 24.90 -21.20
C MET A 106 7.75 23.69 -22.13
N LEU A 107 6.99 22.69 -21.69
CA LEU A 107 6.64 21.50 -22.46
C LEU A 107 5.30 21.62 -23.21
N GLY A 108 4.63 22.78 -23.15
CA GLY A 108 3.29 22.96 -23.71
C GLY A 108 2.17 22.25 -22.93
N MET A 109 2.42 21.84 -21.68
CA MET A 109 1.48 21.15 -20.80
C MET A 109 0.88 22.10 -19.76
N LYS A 110 -0.44 22.01 -19.54
CA LYS A 110 -1.15 22.82 -18.52
C LYS A 110 -1.29 22.13 -17.17
N ASP A 111 -1.21 20.79 -17.15
CA ASP A 111 -1.56 19.97 -15.99
C ASP A 111 -0.48 18.90 -15.70
N LEU A 112 0.77 19.37 -15.52
CA LEU A 112 1.91 18.51 -15.20
C LEU A 112 2.15 18.47 -13.68
N TRP A 113 2.18 17.27 -13.11
CA TRP A 113 2.39 17.04 -11.68
C TRP A 113 3.55 16.09 -11.41
N VAL A 114 4.19 16.27 -10.25
CA VAL A 114 5.26 15.41 -9.75
C VAL A 114 4.85 14.86 -8.39
N LYS A 115 4.76 13.54 -8.28
CA LYS A 115 4.56 12.87 -6.98
C LYS A 115 5.92 12.72 -6.29
N MET A 116 6.18 13.55 -5.29
CA MET A 116 7.49 13.63 -4.63
C MET A 116 7.68 12.53 -3.58
N CYS A 117 7.72 11.25 -3.99
CA CYS A 117 7.92 10.13 -3.07
C CYS A 117 9.27 10.14 -2.33
N GLY A 118 10.26 10.91 -2.81
CA GLY A 118 11.53 11.11 -2.12
C GLY A 118 11.49 12.18 -1.02
N ASN A 119 10.43 12.99 -0.92
CA ASN A 119 10.26 13.96 0.17
C ASN A 119 9.71 13.24 1.42
N SER A 120 10.56 12.42 2.01
CA SER A 120 10.26 11.60 3.18
C SER A 120 11.43 11.58 4.17
N HIS A 121 11.25 10.90 5.31
CA HIS A 121 12.25 10.85 6.38
C HIS A 121 13.56 10.15 5.98
N THR A 122 13.55 9.28 4.97
CA THR A 122 14.77 8.65 4.41
C THR A 122 15.26 9.30 3.11
N GLY A 123 14.53 10.27 2.56
CA GLY A 123 14.82 10.80 1.23
C GLY A 123 14.53 9.82 0.09
N SER A 124 13.75 8.76 0.34
CA SER A 124 13.53 7.67 -0.62
C SER A 124 12.09 7.17 -0.61
N PHE A 125 11.59 6.76 -1.77
CA PHE A 125 10.28 6.09 -1.90
C PHE A 125 10.23 4.73 -1.19
N LYS A 126 11.39 4.17 -0.80
CA LYS A 126 11.50 2.84 -0.21
C LYS A 126 10.89 2.77 1.18
N ASP A 127 10.70 3.89 1.86
CA ASP A 127 10.00 3.94 3.15
C ASP A 127 8.60 3.32 3.08
N LEU A 128 7.88 3.50 1.96
CA LEU A 128 6.55 2.93 1.74
C LEU A 128 6.55 1.40 1.71
N GLY A 129 7.64 0.79 1.25
CA GLY A 129 7.78 -0.67 1.23
C GLY A 129 8.34 -1.19 2.55
N MET A 130 9.31 -0.49 3.13
CA MET A 130 10.02 -0.92 4.33
C MET A 130 9.16 -0.85 5.60
N THR A 131 8.12 -0.01 5.62
CA THR A 131 7.11 -0.03 6.70
C THR A 131 6.30 -1.33 6.72
N VAL A 132 6.20 -2.06 5.60
CA VAL A 132 5.39 -3.28 5.45
C VAL A 132 6.21 -4.58 5.56
N LEU A 133 7.48 -4.54 5.15
CA LEU A 133 8.37 -5.71 4.99
C LEU A 133 8.72 -6.41 6.32
#